data_AF-A0A966V5C8-F1
#
_entry.id   AF-A0A966V5C8-F1
#
_cell.length_a   1.000
_cell.length_b   1.000
_cell.length_c   1.000
_cell.angle_alpha   90.00
_cell.angle_beta   90.00
_cell.angle_gamma   90.00
#
_symmetry.space_group_name_H-M   'P 1'
#
loop_
_entity.id
_entity.type
_entity.pdbx_description
1 polymer ?
#
loop_
_entity_poly.entity_id
_entity_poly.type
_entity_poly.pdbx_seq_one_letter_code
_entity_poly.pdbx_strand_id
1 'polypeptide(L)'
;MILYSSELFDSNCVTLVRKRQKNSSNTNIYISPSIGLILYKPTVSYVNEKYLVFQYNKTEHLSLLSLFRRISDNLSSIVKGTFFDLQNKHIYTVHSEQESTFTIRVSLPGSNKKYFVATNWGPFRLPRVGAIYDRVTIEFKNYWEKDDLIGMNTELKKLESNN
;
A
#
# COMPACT_ATOMS: atom_id res chain seq x y z
N MET A 1 3.97 17.64 -9.13
CA MET A 1 3.92 16.88 -10.40
C MET A 1 4.21 15.41 -10.07
N ILE A 2 3.24 14.53 -10.25
CA ILE A 2 3.46 13.08 -10.12
C ILE A 2 3.66 12.57 -11.55
N LEU A 3 4.85 12.05 -11.86
CA LEU A 3 5.10 11.35 -13.12
C LEU A 3 4.46 9.97 -13.01
N TYR A 4 3.32 9.81 -13.67
CA TYR A 4 2.67 8.51 -13.87
C TYR A 4 3.10 8.00 -15.24
N SER A 5 3.95 6.97 -15.30
CA SER A 5 4.04 6.20 -16.53
C SER A 5 2.92 5.16 -16.50
N SER A 6 1.97 5.25 -17.42
CA SER A 6 0.94 4.23 -17.62
C SER A 6 1.51 2.86 -17.90
N GLU A 7 2.74 2.79 -18.41
CA GLU A 7 3.46 1.56 -18.77
C GLU A 7 3.83 0.72 -17.54
N LEU A 8 3.90 1.32 -16.34
CA LEU A 8 4.30 0.64 -15.11
C LEU A 8 3.32 -0.46 -14.66
N PHE A 9 2.11 -0.46 -15.22
CA PHE A 9 1.06 -1.44 -14.95
C PHE A 9 0.52 -2.12 -16.22
N ASP A 10 1.26 -2.06 -17.34
CA ASP A 10 0.96 -2.95 -18.45
C ASP A 10 1.28 -4.39 -18.04
N SER A 11 0.45 -5.35 -18.46
CA SER A 11 0.60 -6.77 -18.11
C SER A 11 1.96 -7.35 -18.53
N ASN A 12 2.63 -6.71 -19.48
CA ASN A 12 3.96 -7.11 -19.96
C ASN A 12 5.10 -6.63 -19.05
N CYS A 13 4.84 -5.71 -18.11
CA CYS A 13 5.86 -5.09 -17.26
C CYS A 13 5.89 -5.66 -15.84
N VAL A 14 4.90 -6.46 -15.44
CA VAL A 14 4.76 -7.00 -14.10
C VAL A 14 4.57 -8.52 -14.15
N THR A 15 5.45 -9.25 -13.47
CA THR A 15 5.33 -10.69 -13.24
C THR A 15 4.67 -10.95 -11.89
N LEU A 16 3.68 -11.87 -11.86
CA LEU A 16 3.04 -12.32 -10.63
C LEU A 16 3.53 -13.72 -10.24
N VAL A 17 3.91 -13.87 -8.97
CA VAL A 17 4.33 -15.17 -8.40
C VAL A 17 3.42 -15.53 -7.24
N ARG A 18 2.75 -16.67 -7.35
CA ARG A 18 1.87 -17.20 -6.28
C ARG A 18 2.64 -18.17 -5.38
N LYS A 19 2.48 -18.03 -4.07
CA LYS A 19 3.06 -18.92 -3.06
C LYS A 19 2.04 -19.27 -1.99
N ARG A 20 1.90 -20.55 -1.65
CA ARG A 20 1.00 -21.01 -0.59
C ARG A 20 1.40 -20.46 0.78
N GLN A 21 0.41 -20.00 1.55
CA GLN A 21 0.62 -19.59 2.94
C GLN A 21 0.86 -20.82 3.82
N LYS A 22 1.71 -20.67 4.85
CA LYS A 22 2.01 -21.77 5.78
C LYS A 22 0.72 -22.23 6.47
N ASN A 23 0.43 -23.53 6.42
CA ASN A 23 -0.73 -24.16 7.07
C ASN A 23 -2.11 -23.64 6.60
N SER A 24 -2.21 -23.14 5.36
CA SER A 24 -3.49 -22.70 4.78
C SER A 24 -3.61 -23.13 3.32
N SER A 25 -4.83 -23.23 2.79
CA SER A 25 -5.10 -23.29 1.35
C SER A 25 -4.90 -21.93 0.66
N ASN A 26 -4.87 -20.85 1.42
CA ASN A 26 -4.67 -19.49 0.92
C ASN A 26 -3.26 -19.29 0.34
N THR A 27 -3.15 -18.31 -0.54
CA THR A 27 -1.90 -17.94 -1.19
C THR A 27 -1.53 -16.47 -0.97
N ASN A 28 -0.23 -16.19 -1.11
CA ASN A 28 0.29 -14.84 -1.30
C ASN A 28 0.67 -14.68 -2.76
N ILE A 29 0.34 -13.53 -3.34
CA ILE A 29 0.67 -13.20 -4.73
C ILE A 29 1.64 -12.04 -4.70
N TYR A 30 2.87 -12.31 -5.10
CA TYR A 30 3.97 -11.35 -5.13
C TYR A 30 4.05 -10.69 -6.50
N ILE A 31 4.38 -9.40 -6.49
CA ILE A 31 4.49 -8.54 -7.66
C ILE A 31 5.98 -8.29 -7.91
N SER A 32 6.46 -8.53 -9.13
CA SER A 32 7.84 -8.25 -9.54
C SER A 32 7.86 -7.45 -10.85
N PRO A 33 8.54 -6.29 -10.91
CA PRO A 33 9.30 -5.66 -9.83
C PRO A 33 8.39 -5.15 -8.70
N SER A 34 8.97 -4.94 -7.52
CA SER A 34 8.26 -4.30 -6.40
C SER A 34 7.89 -2.86 -6.76
N ILE A 35 6.67 -2.45 -6.41
CA ILE A 35 6.16 -1.11 -6.74
C ILE A 35 6.22 -0.24 -5.48
N GLY A 36 6.99 0.85 -5.55
CA GLY A 36 7.13 1.83 -4.47
C GLY A 36 6.53 3.17 -4.84
N LEU A 37 5.95 3.87 -3.86
CA LEU A 37 5.44 5.24 -4.02
C LEU A 37 6.01 6.14 -2.94
N ILE A 38 6.30 7.39 -3.33
CA ILE A 38 6.61 8.47 -2.40
C ILE A 38 5.36 9.34 -2.27
N LEU A 39 4.81 9.43 -1.07
CA LEU A 39 3.66 10.29 -0.78
C LEU A 39 4.12 11.51 0.00
N TYR A 40 3.51 12.66 -0.30
CA TYR A 40 3.88 13.95 0.26
C TYR A 40 2.81 14.43 1.22
N LYS A 41 3.22 15.00 2.36
CA LYS A 41 2.32 15.58 3.36
C LYS A 41 1.19 14.66 3.87
N PRO A 42 1.38 13.33 4.06
CA PRO A 42 0.35 12.54 4.73
C PRO A 42 0.16 12.97 6.18
N THR A 43 -1.09 12.98 6.62
CA THR A 43 -1.44 13.09 8.04
C THR A 43 -1.71 11.70 8.62
N VAL A 44 -1.11 11.37 9.76
CA VAL A 44 -1.39 10.12 10.47
C VAL A 44 -2.78 10.21 11.11
N SER A 45 -3.74 9.37 10.69
CA SER A 45 -5.07 9.32 11.29
C SER A 45 -5.24 8.19 12.30
N TYR A 46 -4.43 7.13 12.19
CA TYR A 46 -4.45 5.99 13.11
C TYR A 46 -3.07 5.33 13.19
N VAL A 47 -2.73 4.78 14.35
CA VAL A 47 -1.47 4.07 14.58
C VAL A 47 -1.66 2.95 15.60
N ASN A 48 -1.04 1.80 15.36
CA ASN A 48 -0.80 0.76 16.35
C ASN A 48 0.54 0.05 16.08
N GLU A 49 0.82 -1.04 16.80
CA GLU A 49 2.10 -1.77 16.70
C GLU A 49 2.29 -2.51 15.36
N LYS A 50 1.24 -2.68 14.56
CA LYS A 50 1.28 -3.47 13.30
C LYS A 50 1.15 -2.61 12.06
N TYR A 51 0.45 -1.48 12.14
CA TYR A 51 0.17 -0.63 11.00
C TYR A 51 -0.13 0.81 11.42
N LEU A 52 -0.06 1.70 10.44
CA LEU A 52 -0.52 3.07 10.52
C LEU A 52 -1.38 3.41 9.32
N VAL A 53 -2.17 4.46 9.45
CA VAL A 53 -3.06 4.96 8.41
C VAL A 53 -2.71 6.39 8.11
N PHE A 54 -2.41 6.67 6.85
CA PHE A 54 -2.26 8.01 6.32
C PHE A 54 -3.58 8.48 5.76
N GLN A 55 -3.94 9.73 6.03
CA GLN A 55 -5.15 10.38 5.59
C GLN A 55 -4.81 11.61 4.75
N TYR A 56 -5.65 11.83 3.74
CA TYR A 56 -5.59 12.96 2.82
C TYR A 56 -6.97 13.58 2.64
N ASN A 57 -7.02 14.90 2.46
CA ASN A 57 -8.21 15.58 1.99
C ASN A 57 -8.40 15.31 0.48
N LYS A 58 -9.60 14.89 0.06
CA LYS A 58 -9.88 14.54 -1.34
C LYS A 58 -9.76 15.72 -2.29
N THR A 59 -10.27 16.89 -1.88
CA THR A 59 -10.29 18.10 -2.70
C THR A 59 -8.87 18.59 -2.98
N GLU A 60 -8.01 18.57 -1.97
CA GLU A 60 -6.61 18.99 -2.09
C GLU A 60 -5.74 17.98 -2.84
N HIS A 61 -6.08 16.69 -2.76
CA HIS A 61 -5.23 15.59 -3.25
C HIS A 61 -5.94 14.72 -4.31
N LEU A 62 -6.80 15.32 -5.15
CA LEU A 62 -7.59 14.60 -6.15
C LEU A 62 -6.74 13.79 -7.13
N SER A 63 -5.58 14.32 -7.55
CA SER A 63 -4.66 13.61 -8.43
C SER A 63 -4.08 12.36 -7.77
N LEU A 64 -3.77 12.45 -6.47
CA LEU A 64 -3.27 11.30 -5.69
C LEU A 64 -4.37 10.25 -5.49
N LEU A 65 -5.60 10.67 -5.21
CA LEU A 65 -6.74 9.76 -5.16
C LEU A 65 -6.96 9.03 -6.50
N SER A 66 -6.90 9.78 -7.60
CA SER A 66 -7.05 9.22 -8.96
C SER A 66 -5.95 8.21 -9.27
N LEU A 67 -4.73 8.46 -8.80
CA LEU A 67 -3.62 7.52 -8.89
C LEU A 67 -3.94 6.20 -8.16
N PHE A 68 -4.37 6.26 -6.90
CA PHE A 68 -4.66 5.05 -6.12
C PHE A 68 -5.85 4.24 -6.66
N ARG A 69 -6.87 4.91 -7.22
CA ARG A 69 -7.96 4.25 -7.95
C ARG A 69 -7.41 3.46 -9.14
N ARG A 70 -6.62 4.10 -10.01
CA ARG A 70 -6.00 3.45 -11.18
C ARG A 70 -5.08 2.29 -10.79
N ILE A 71 -4.26 2.46 -9.75
CA ILE A 71 -3.40 1.39 -9.23
C ILE A 71 -4.26 0.19 -8.77
N SER A 72 -5.32 0.45 -8.02
CA SER A 72 -6.22 -0.60 -7.53
C SER A 72 -6.88 -1.36 -8.69
N ASP A 73 -7.41 -0.62 -9.67
CA ASP A 73 -8.11 -1.20 -10.82
C ASP A 73 -7.15 -2.02 -11.69
N ASN A 74 -5.98 -1.45 -12.03
CA ASN A 74 -4.99 -2.12 -12.87
C ASN A 74 -4.43 -3.38 -12.20
N LEU A 75 -4.01 -3.31 -10.94
CA LEU A 75 -3.47 -4.48 -10.25
C LEU A 75 -4.54 -5.56 -10.05
N SER A 76 -5.77 -5.19 -9.75
CA SER A 76 -6.90 -6.12 -9.67
C SER A 76 -7.12 -6.84 -11.01
N SER A 77 -7.10 -6.08 -12.12
CA SER A 77 -7.21 -6.62 -13.48
C SER A 77 -6.08 -7.60 -13.81
N ILE A 78 -4.83 -7.23 -13.52
CA ILE A 78 -3.65 -8.08 -13.77
C ILE A 78 -3.74 -9.38 -12.94
N VAL A 79 -4.10 -9.30 -11.66
CA VAL A 79 -4.25 -10.49 -10.79
C VAL A 79 -5.34 -11.43 -11.30
N LYS A 80 -6.52 -10.91 -11.65
CA LYS A 80 -7.65 -11.73 -12.13
C LYS A 80 -7.45 -12.26 -13.55
N GLY A 81 -6.74 -11.51 -14.39
CA GLY A 81 -6.36 -11.94 -15.75
C GLY A 81 -5.31 -13.05 -15.73
N THR A 82 -4.36 -12.99 -14.79
CA THR A 82 -3.30 -14.00 -14.64
C THR A 82 -3.82 -15.28 -13.98
N PHE A 83 -4.69 -15.15 -12.99
CA PHE A 83 -5.18 -16.27 -12.20
C PHE A 83 -6.70 -16.39 -12.25
N PHE A 84 -7.17 -17.26 -13.13
CA PHE A 84 -8.59 -17.46 -13.40
C PHE A 84 -9.41 -17.85 -12.15
N ASP A 85 -8.81 -18.62 -11.23
CA ASP A 85 -9.44 -19.04 -9.97
C ASP A 85 -9.78 -17.88 -9.01
N LEU A 86 -9.24 -16.68 -9.26
CA LEU A 86 -9.47 -15.49 -8.42
C LEU A 86 -10.50 -14.51 -9.01
N GLN A 87 -11.06 -14.78 -10.19
CA GLN A 87 -11.96 -13.83 -10.87
C GLN A 87 -13.17 -13.44 -10.01
N ASN A 88 -13.72 -14.40 -9.28
CA ASN A 88 -14.89 -14.20 -8.41
C ASN A 88 -14.53 -13.66 -7.01
N LYS A 89 -13.24 -13.55 -6.67
CA LYS A 89 -12.82 -13.05 -5.36
C LYS A 89 -12.88 -11.52 -5.31
N HIS A 90 -13.19 -11.01 -4.13
CA HIS A 90 -13.17 -9.58 -3.89
C HIS A 90 -11.74 -9.13 -3.58
N ILE A 91 -11.19 -8.25 -4.41
CA ILE A 91 -9.88 -7.63 -4.19
C ILE A 91 -10.11 -6.26 -3.56
N TYR A 92 -9.65 -6.08 -2.33
CA TYR A 92 -9.70 -4.78 -1.65
C TYR A 92 -8.85 -3.75 -2.39
N THR A 93 -9.36 -2.53 -2.46
CA THR A 93 -8.63 -1.37 -2.96
C THR A 93 -7.46 -1.02 -2.05
N VAL A 94 -6.45 -0.37 -2.61
CA VAL A 94 -5.26 0.09 -1.87
C VAL A 94 -5.60 1.21 -0.88
N HIS A 95 -6.65 1.97 -1.19
CA HIS A 95 -7.15 3.10 -0.42
C HIS A 95 -8.58 2.84 0.06
N SER A 96 -8.99 3.57 1.09
CA SER A 96 -10.38 3.63 1.55
C SER A 96 -10.88 5.06 1.49
N GLU A 97 -12.08 5.26 0.96
CA GLU A 97 -12.69 6.57 0.77
C GLU A 97 -13.79 6.84 1.79
N GLN A 98 -13.81 8.06 2.33
CA GLN A 98 -14.92 8.64 3.07
C GLN A 98 -15.47 9.83 2.27
N GLU A 99 -16.40 10.61 2.81
CA GLU A 99 -16.99 11.74 2.07
C GLU A 99 -15.93 12.78 1.65
N SER A 100 -15.16 13.32 2.60
CA SER A 100 -14.17 14.39 2.36
C SER A 100 -12.72 13.94 2.34
N THR A 101 -12.43 12.71 2.77
CA THR A 101 -11.07 12.19 2.92
C THR A 101 -10.90 10.84 2.26
N PHE A 102 -9.64 10.47 1.99
CA PHE A 102 -9.27 9.10 1.70
C PHE A 102 -8.06 8.69 2.55
N THR A 103 -7.93 7.40 2.76
CA THR A 103 -6.91 6.82 3.64
C THR A 103 -6.15 5.71 2.97
N ILE A 104 -4.89 5.55 3.37
CA ILE A 104 -4.00 4.49 2.92
C ILE A 104 -3.44 3.83 4.18
N ARG A 105 -3.77 2.55 4.35
CA ARG A 105 -3.21 1.74 5.44
C ARG A 105 -1.88 1.16 5.01
N VAL A 106 -0.87 1.27 5.87
CA VAL A 106 0.45 0.69 5.64
C VAL A 106 0.90 -0.15 6.83
N SER A 107 1.39 -1.36 6.56
CA SER A 107 1.98 -2.24 7.55
C SER A 107 3.34 -1.72 7.98
N LEU A 108 3.67 -1.97 9.25
CA LEU A 108 4.97 -1.67 9.83
C LEU A 108 5.87 -2.90 9.71
N PRO A 109 7.00 -2.82 8.98
CA PRO A 109 7.92 -3.96 8.88
C PRO A 109 8.60 -4.22 10.22
N GLY A 110 8.46 -5.45 10.72
CA GLY A 110 9.10 -5.91 11.96
C GLY A 110 8.09 -6.41 13.00
N SER A 111 8.62 -6.87 14.13
CA SER A 111 7.85 -7.37 15.28
C SER A 111 8.53 -6.97 16.59
N ASN A 112 7.82 -7.07 17.72
CA ASN A 112 8.35 -6.79 19.05
C ASN A 112 9.00 -5.40 19.19
N LYS A 113 8.35 -4.36 18.64
CA LYS A 113 8.80 -2.95 18.68
C LYS A 113 10.14 -2.67 17.97
N LYS A 114 10.66 -3.62 17.18
CA LYS A 114 11.81 -3.41 16.29
C LYS A 114 11.31 -3.22 14.88
N TYR A 115 11.23 -1.96 14.45
CA TYR A 115 10.70 -1.59 13.14
C TYR A 115 11.84 -1.33 12.15
N PHE A 116 11.74 -1.90 10.95
CA PHE A 116 12.68 -1.67 9.85
C PHE A 116 12.19 -0.53 8.95
N VAL A 117 11.99 0.64 9.55
CA VAL A 117 11.55 1.87 8.86
C VAL A 117 12.69 2.89 8.91
N ALA A 118 13.14 3.35 7.75
CA ALA A 118 14.17 4.38 7.66
C ALA A 118 13.59 5.76 8.02
N THR A 119 14.35 6.58 8.74
CA THR A 119 14.02 7.99 8.96
C THR A 119 15.25 8.87 8.76
N ASN A 120 15.05 10.16 8.48
CA ASN A 120 16.16 11.14 8.40
C ASN A 120 16.53 11.76 9.76
N TRP A 121 15.89 11.37 10.88
CA TRP A 121 16.14 11.92 12.22
C TRP A 121 16.52 10.88 13.28
N GLY A 122 16.75 9.62 12.88
CA GLY A 122 17.23 8.55 13.77
C GLY A 122 16.31 7.32 13.82
N PRO A 123 16.25 6.61 14.96
CA PRO A 123 15.44 5.41 15.08
C PRO A 123 13.94 5.71 14.94
N PHE A 124 13.25 4.89 14.14
CA PHE A 124 11.80 5.00 14.01
C PHE A 124 11.10 4.76 15.35
N ARG A 125 10.12 5.62 15.63
CA ARG A 125 9.16 5.48 16.73
C ARG A 125 7.76 5.63 16.16
N LEU A 126 6.78 4.99 16.80
CA LEU A 126 5.39 5.15 16.39
C LEU A 126 5.00 6.64 16.47
N PRO A 127 4.45 7.22 15.39
CA PRO A 127 3.96 8.58 15.40
C PRO A 127 2.79 8.76 16.37
N ARG A 128 2.50 10.03 16.70
CA ARG A 128 1.21 10.42 17.25
C ARG A 128 0.19 10.58 16.10
N VAL A 129 -1.08 10.32 16.40
CA VAL A 129 -2.18 10.72 15.52
C VAL A 129 -2.13 12.24 15.34
N GLY A 130 -2.37 12.70 14.11
CA GLY A 130 -2.23 14.10 13.70
C GLY A 130 -0.82 14.49 13.22
N ALA A 131 0.19 13.64 13.37
CA ALA A 131 1.51 13.93 12.83
C ALA A 131 1.48 14.04 11.29
N ILE A 132 2.17 15.04 10.75
CA ILE A 132 2.30 15.27 9.31
C ILE A 132 3.76 15.07 8.94
N TYR A 133 4.02 14.26 7.92
CA TYR A 133 5.37 14.02 7.40
C TYR A 133 5.58 14.76 6.09
N ASP A 134 6.80 15.19 5.79
CA ASP A 134 7.10 15.78 4.49
C ASP A 134 6.98 14.76 3.37
N ARG A 135 7.58 13.59 3.58
CA ARG A 135 7.57 12.49 2.61
C ARG A 135 7.50 11.15 3.32
N VAL A 136 6.78 10.22 2.72
CA VAL A 136 6.75 8.83 3.16
C VAL A 136 6.95 7.93 1.96
N THR A 137 7.78 6.91 2.10
CA THR A 137 7.96 5.89 1.06
C THR A 137 7.21 4.63 1.47
N ILE A 138 6.31 4.17 0.60
CA ILE A 138 5.55 2.94 0.78
C ILE A 138 5.88 1.97 -0.34
N GLU A 139 5.70 0.67 -0.10
CA GLU A 139 5.93 -0.39 -1.09
C GLU A 139 4.79 -1.40 -1.09
N PHE A 140 4.30 -1.76 -2.28
CA PHE A 140 3.33 -2.84 -2.44
C PHE A 140 4.07 -4.18 -2.42
N LYS A 141 3.95 -4.92 -1.32
CA LYS A 141 4.69 -6.15 -1.08
C LYS A 141 4.09 -7.35 -1.80
N ASN A 142 2.81 -7.59 -1.55
CA ASN A 142 2.09 -8.74 -2.03
C ASN A 142 0.59 -8.56 -1.81
N TYR A 143 -0.21 -9.31 -2.54
CA TYR A 143 -1.56 -9.63 -2.11
C TYR A 143 -1.54 -10.84 -1.18
N TRP A 144 -2.42 -10.83 -0.19
CA TRP A 144 -2.73 -11.98 0.64
C TRP A 144 -4.17 -12.39 0.36
N GLU A 145 -4.35 -13.68 0.16
CA GLU A 145 -5.66 -14.31 0.07
C GLU A 145 -6.11 -14.74 1.46
N LYS A 146 -7.41 -14.59 1.70
CA LYS A 146 -8.10 -15.17 2.85
C LYS A 146 -9.55 -15.44 2.47
N ASP A 147 -9.89 -16.73 2.33
CA ASP A 147 -11.23 -17.15 1.95
C ASP A 147 -11.63 -16.51 0.60
N ASP A 148 -12.73 -15.75 0.53
CA ASP A 148 -13.16 -15.05 -0.69
C ASP A 148 -12.60 -13.64 -0.85
N LEU A 149 -11.66 -13.26 0.03
CA LEU A 149 -11.09 -11.92 0.09
C LEU A 149 -9.61 -11.95 -0.31
N ILE A 150 -9.21 -10.91 -1.02
CA ILE A 150 -7.81 -10.66 -1.35
C ILE A 150 -7.49 -9.23 -0.89
N GLY A 151 -6.58 -9.11 0.06
CA GLY A 151 -6.09 -7.81 0.53
C GLY A 151 -4.70 -7.52 0.02
N MET A 152 -4.36 -6.23 -0.10
CA MET A 152 -3.01 -5.81 -0.46
C MET A 152 -2.20 -5.49 0.80
N ASN A 153 -0.97 -5.98 0.85
CA ASN A 153 0.00 -5.60 1.85
C ASN A 153 0.86 -4.44 1.30
N THR A 154 0.56 -3.24 1.79
CA THR A 154 1.37 -2.03 1.56
C THR A 154 2.24 -1.82 2.77
N GLU A 155 3.56 -1.78 2.63
CA GLU A 155 4.52 -1.67 3.73
C GLU A 155 5.14 -0.28 3.79
N LEU A 156 5.32 0.27 4.99
CA LEU A 156 6.06 1.52 5.19
C LEU A 156 7.57 1.27 5.14
N LYS A 157 8.28 2.01 4.29
CA LYS A 157 9.74 1.89 4.12
C LYS A 157 10.52 3.03 4.74
N LYS A 158 10.03 4.26 4.56
CA LYS A 158 10.76 5.47 4.97
C LYS A 158 9.79 6.57 5.38
N LEU A 159 10.18 7.35 6.38
CA LEU A 159 9.55 8.62 6.74
C LEU A 159 10.58 9.75 6.71
N GLU A 160 10.16 10.91 6.21
CA GLU A 160 10.97 12.13 6.16
C GLU A 160 10.18 13.31 6.72
N SER A 161 10.87 14.12 7.52
CA SER A 161 10.36 15.29 8.22
C SER A 161 11.53 16.27 8.36
N ASN A 162 11.30 17.48 7.92
CA ASN A 162 12.13 18.64 8.15
C ASN A 162 11.66 19.19 9.50
N ASN A 163 12.49 18.97 10.52
CA ASN A 163 12.34 19.70 11.78
C ASN A 163 12.71 21.17 11.58
#